data_AF-A0ABD5NXG6-F1
#
_entry.id   AF-A0ABD5NXG6-F1
#
_cell.length_a   1.000
_cell.length_b   1.000
_cell.length_c   1.000
_cell.angle_alpha   90.00
_cell.angle_beta   90.00
_cell.angle_gamma   90.00
#
_symmetry.space_group_name_H-M   'P 1'
#
loop_
_entity.id
_entity.type
_entity.pdbx_description
1 polymer ?
#
loop_
_entity_poly.entity_id
_entity_poly.type
_entity_poly.pdbx_seq_one_letter_code
_entity_poly.pdbx_strand_id
1 'polypeptide(L)'
;MSDNGTREFLILRELDEPITYDELDEAATASGETLENLREEGVDISWEESEVLTNDEGSVVGTFCRYRAESEDAVREHAERAGLPATKVTRRGEPLEGE
;
A
#
# COMPACT_ATOMS: atom_id res chain seq x y z
N MET A 1 13.29 -5.07 -21.12
CA MET A 1 12.97 -5.61 -19.78
C MET A 1 11.47 -5.70 -19.74
N SER A 2 10.95 -6.90 -19.46
CA SER A 2 9.55 -7.25 -19.68
C SER A 2 8.64 -6.40 -18.81
N ASP A 3 7.90 -5.49 -19.44
CA ASP A 3 6.77 -4.78 -18.84
C ASP A 3 5.68 -5.83 -18.64
N ASN A 4 5.66 -6.44 -17.45
CA ASN A 4 4.82 -7.60 -17.15
C ASN A 4 3.38 -7.16 -16.86
N GLY A 5 2.76 -6.34 -17.74
CA GLY A 5 1.35 -5.89 -17.67
C GLY A 5 0.92 -5.10 -16.42
N THR A 6 1.74 -5.07 -15.38
CA THR A 6 1.46 -4.52 -14.07
C THR A 6 1.99 -3.09 -13.97
N ARG A 7 1.17 -2.23 -13.38
CA ARG A 7 1.40 -0.81 -13.18
C ARG A 7 1.74 -0.56 -11.74
N GLU A 8 2.55 0.46 -11.51
CA GLU A 8 2.85 0.92 -10.16
C GLU A 8 1.74 1.84 -9.66
N PHE A 9 1.29 1.59 -8.45
CA PHE A 9 0.28 2.34 -7.72
C PHE A 9 0.87 2.81 -6.39
N LEU A 10 0.50 4.03 -6.03
CA LEU A 10 0.84 4.67 -4.77
C LEU A 10 -0.45 4.72 -3.95
N ILE A 11 -0.39 4.13 -2.76
CA ILE A 11 -1.48 4.08 -1.79
C ILE A 11 -1.08 4.95 -0.61
N LEU A 12 -1.81 6.03 -0.39
CA LEU A 12 -1.72 6.80 0.84
C LEU A 12 -2.84 6.33 1.78
N ARG A 13 -2.44 5.89 2.97
CA ARG A 13 -3.32 5.54 4.08
C ARG A 13 -3.10 6.58 5.17
N GLU A 14 -3.97 7.58 5.19
CA GLU A 14 -4.01 8.55 6.29
C GLU A 14 -4.90 7.99 7.39
N LEU A 15 -4.38 7.99 8.62
CA LEU A 15 -5.12 7.57 9.81
C LEU A 15 -5.65 8.82 10.52
N ASP A 16 -6.95 8.85 10.79
CA ASP A 16 -7.56 9.94 11.57
C ASP A 16 -7.03 9.97 13.01
N GLU A 17 -6.73 8.80 13.57
CA GLU A 17 -6.15 8.64 14.90
C GLU A 17 -4.74 8.06 14.79
N PRO A 18 -3.73 8.67 15.43
CA PRO A 18 -2.37 8.16 15.38
C PRO A 18 -2.27 6.83 16.13
N ILE A 19 -1.60 5.86 15.52
CA ILE A 19 -1.37 4.52 16.08
C ILE A 19 0.10 4.33 16.47
N THR A 20 0.37 3.27 17.20
CA THR A 20 1.73 2.82 17.51
C THR A 20 2.34 2.01 16.37
N TYR A 21 3.67 1.86 16.40
CA TYR A 21 4.36 0.99 15.43
C TYR A 21 3.95 -0.48 15.55
N ASP A 22 3.59 -0.95 16.74
CA ASP A 22 3.11 -2.32 16.97
C ASP A 22 1.77 -2.55 16.24
N GLU A 23 0.82 -1.63 16.41
CA GLU A 23 -0.46 -1.67 15.69
C GLU A 23 -0.28 -1.57 14.17
N LEU A 24 0.71 -0.78 13.73
CA LEU A 24 1.06 -0.72 12.32
C LEU A 24 1.62 -2.05 11.80
N ASP A 25 2.46 -2.73 12.59
CA ASP A 25 3.04 -4.02 12.22
C ASP A 25 1.97 -5.11 12.11
N GLU A 26 1.00 -5.13 13.03
CA GLU A 26 -0.17 -6.01 12.95
C GLU A 26 -0.99 -5.73 11.69
N ALA A 27 -1.25 -4.46 11.38
CA ALA A 27 -1.93 -4.05 10.16
C ALA A 27 -1.15 -4.45 8.89
N ALA A 28 0.17 -4.28 8.89
CA ALA A 28 1.04 -4.67 7.79
C ALA A 28 1.05 -6.19 7.58
N THR A 29 1.04 -6.96 8.67
CA THR A 29 0.97 -8.42 8.64
C THR A 29 -0.35 -8.90 8.03
N ALA A 30 -1.48 -8.37 8.51
CA ALA A 30 -2.80 -8.69 7.95
C ALA A 30 -2.92 -8.29 6.47
N SER A 31 -2.30 -7.18 6.08
CA SER A 31 -2.16 -6.80 4.67
C SER A 31 -1.31 -7.80 3.90
N GLY A 32 -0.20 -8.29 4.45
CA GLY A 32 0.62 -9.32 3.82
C GLY A 32 -0.17 -10.60 3.52
N GLU A 33 -0.91 -11.10 4.50
CA GLU A 33 -1.75 -12.29 4.35
C GLU A 33 -2.84 -12.11 3.26
N THR A 34 -3.46 -10.93 3.22
CA THR A 34 -4.47 -10.62 2.19
C THR A 34 -3.88 -10.61 0.78
N LEU A 35 -2.66 -10.09 0.64
CA LEU A 35 -1.89 -10.07 -0.61
C LEU A 35 -1.60 -11.50 -1.11
N GLU A 36 -1.24 -12.40 -0.19
CA GLU A 36 -1.01 -13.80 -0.52
C GLU A 36 -2.28 -14.47 -1.03
N ASN A 37 -3.42 -14.28 -0.34
CA ASN A 37 -4.71 -14.81 -0.79
C ASN A 37 -5.08 -14.30 -2.20
N LEU A 38 -4.92 -13.01 -2.48
CA LEU A 38 -5.19 -12.44 -3.80
C LEU A 38 -4.30 -13.05 -4.88
N ARG A 39 -3.03 -13.30 -4.59
CA ARG A 39 -2.13 -13.99 -5.51
C ARG A 39 -2.55 -15.43 -5.76
N GLU A 40 -3.04 -16.14 -4.74
CA GLU A 40 -3.59 -17.49 -4.89
C GLU A 40 -4.86 -17.52 -5.75
N GLU A 41 -5.67 -16.45 -5.71
CA GLU A 41 -6.83 -16.24 -6.58
C GLU A 41 -6.45 -15.88 -8.02
N GLY A 42 -5.18 -15.58 -8.29
CA GLY A 42 -4.66 -15.24 -9.60
C GLY A 42 -4.60 -13.74 -9.90
N VAL A 43 -4.72 -12.89 -8.88
CA VAL A 43 -4.55 -11.44 -9.01
C VAL A 43 -3.06 -11.10 -9.00
N ASP A 44 -2.56 -10.48 -10.06
CA ASP A 44 -1.16 -10.08 -10.16
C ASP A 44 -0.95 -8.78 -9.38
N ILE A 45 -0.70 -8.90 -8.06
CA ILE A 45 -0.46 -7.80 -7.13
C ILE A 45 0.80 -8.05 -6.29
N SER A 46 1.59 -7.01 -6.06
CA SER A 46 2.86 -7.06 -5.32
C SER A 46 3.04 -5.82 -4.48
N TRP A 47 3.48 -6.00 -3.24
CA TRP A 47 3.92 -4.91 -2.37
C TRP A 47 5.43 -4.70 -2.57
N GLU A 48 5.84 -3.48 -2.92
CA GLU A 48 7.24 -3.13 -3.21
C GLU A 48 7.91 -2.48 -2.00
N GLU A 49 7.32 -1.40 -1.48
CA GLU A 49 7.85 -0.64 -0.36
C GLU A 49 6.73 0.09 0.38
N SER A 50 6.98 0.45 1.63
CA SER A 50 6.09 1.26 2.45
C SER A 50 6.89 2.25 3.27
N GLU A 51 6.51 3.52 3.16
CA GLU A 51 7.03 4.57 4.03
C GLU A 51 6.02 4.83 5.14
N VAL A 52 6.53 4.99 6.36
CA VAL A 52 5.71 5.27 7.54
C VAL A 52 5.69 6.77 7.76
N LEU A 53 4.49 7.35 7.84
CA LEU A 53 4.29 8.75 8.15
C LEU A 53 4.14 8.87 9.65
N THR A 54 5.07 9.58 10.29
CA THR A 54 5.02 9.86 11.74
C THR A 54 4.80 11.35 12.01
N ASN A 55 4.19 11.66 13.15
CA ASN A 55 4.11 13.02 13.66
C ASN A 55 5.36 13.39 14.47
N ASP A 56 5.41 14.65 14.94
CA ASP A 56 6.50 15.18 15.78
C ASP A 56 6.68 14.41 17.10
N GLU A 57 5.61 13.75 17.58
CA GLU A 57 5.59 12.94 18.79
C GLU A 57 6.07 11.49 18.56
N GLY A 58 6.36 11.11 17.30
CA GLY A 58 6.81 9.77 16.92
C GLY A 58 5.69 8.73 16.75
N SER A 59 4.43 9.15 16.80
CA SER A 59 3.27 8.29 16.52
C SER A 59 3.02 8.19 15.01
N VAL A 60 2.50 7.05 14.56
CA VAL A 60 2.19 6.80 13.16
C VAL A 60 0.88 7.48 12.81
N VAL A 61 0.92 8.44 11.89
CA VAL A 61 -0.26 9.13 11.34
C VAL A 61 -0.71 8.55 10.00
N GLY A 62 0.05 7.63 9.44
CA GLY A 62 -0.31 6.96 8.20
C GLY A 62 0.82 6.17 7.57
N THR A 63 0.54 5.61 6.41
CA THR A 63 1.54 4.94 5.57
C THR A 63 1.38 5.32 4.11
N PHE A 64 2.51 5.35 3.43
CA PHE A 64 2.57 5.53 2.00
C PHE A 64 3.17 4.28 1.38
N CYS A 65 2.36 3.48 0.72
CA CYS A 65 2.78 2.19 0.19
C CYS A 65 2.80 2.17 -1.32
N ARG A 66 3.85 1.59 -1.88
CA ARG A 66 4.00 1.35 -3.31
C ARG A 66 3.63 -0.10 -3.63
N TYR A 67 2.67 -0.24 -4.51
CA TYR A 67 2.19 -1.53 -5.00
C TYR A 67 2.42 -1.61 -6.50
N ARG A 68 2.61 -2.82 -7.01
CA ARG A 68 2.59 -3.14 -8.44
C ARG A 68 1.44 -4.09 -8.68
N ALA A 69 0.49 -3.71 -9.51
CA ALA A 69 -0.69 -4.52 -9.77
C ALA A 69 -1.13 -4.44 -11.23
N GLU A 70 -1.90 -5.40 -11.72
CA GLU A 70 -2.44 -5.37 -13.08
C GLU A 70 -3.37 -4.16 -13.32
N SER A 71 -4.14 -3.78 -12.29
CA SER A 71 -5.15 -2.72 -12.35
C SER A 71 -5.33 -2.02 -10.99
N GLU A 72 -5.93 -0.83 -11.02
CA GLU A 72 -6.27 -0.07 -9.79
C GLU A 72 -7.31 -0.81 -8.93
N ASP A 73 -8.22 -1.55 -9.58
CA ASP A 73 -9.24 -2.38 -8.91
C ASP A 73 -8.62 -3.44 -8.00
N ALA A 74 -7.58 -4.14 -8.45
CA ALA A 74 -6.86 -5.14 -7.65
C ALA A 74 -6.29 -4.53 -6.36
N VAL A 75 -5.79 -3.29 -6.44
CA VAL A 75 -5.25 -2.57 -5.29
C VAL A 75 -6.35 -2.11 -4.34
N ARG A 76 -7.50 -1.68 -4.87
CA ARG A 76 -8.67 -1.33 -4.04
C ARG A 76 -9.25 -2.55 -3.34
N GLU A 77 -9.43 -3.64 -4.08
CA GLU A 77 -9.92 -4.90 -3.53
C GLU A 77 -9.01 -5.39 -2.40
N HIS A 78 -7.68 -5.31 -2.59
CA HIS A 78 -6.70 -5.57 -1.54
C HIS A 78 -6.92 -4.72 -0.29
N ALA A 79 -7.07 -3.40 -0.45
CA ALA A 79 -7.28 -2.50 0.67
C ALA A 79 -8.59 -2.80 1.42
N GLU A 80 -9.67 -3.07 0.70
CA GLU A 80 -10.97 -3.42 1.28
C GLU A 80 -10.91 -4.75 2.05
N ARG A 81 -10.25 -5.77 1.48
CA ARG A 81 -10.11 -7.09 2.12
C ARG A 81 -9.17 -7.06 3.32
N ALA A 82 -8.09 -6.28 3.26
CA ALA A 82 -7.16 -6.10 4.37
C ALA A 82 -7.76 -5.27 5.50
N GLY A 83 -8.93 -4.65 5.29
CA GLY A 83 -9.56 -3.75 6.27
C GLY A 83 -8.77 -2.47 6.49
N LEU A 84 -7.89 -2.11 5.55
CA LEU A 84 -7.03 -0.93 5.66
C LEU A 84 -7.55 0.18 4.75
N PRO A 85 -7.97 1.34 5.30
CA PRO A 85 -8.49 2.42 4.50
C PRO A 85 -7.41 2.94 3.54
N ALA A 86 -7.62 2.72 2.24
CA ALA A 86 -6.82 3.34 1.20
C ALA A 86 -7.39 4.72 0.87
N THR A 87 -7.07 5.72 1.72
CA THR A 87 -7.52 7.11 1.60
C THR A 87 -7.31 7.66 0.19
N LYS A 88 -6.18 7.30 -0.44
CA LYS A 88 -5.91 7.64 -1.83
C LYS A 88 -5.14 6.54 -2.53
N VAL A 89 -5.67 6.09 -3.67
CA VAL A 89 -4.97 5.22 -4.62
C VAL A 89 -4.74 6.02 -5.89
N THR A 90 -3.49 6.09 -6.36
CA THR A 90 -3.16 6.73 -7.63
C THR A 90 -2.11 5.93 -8.36
N ARG A 91 -2.14 5.95 -9.69
CA ARG A 91 -1.04 5.41 -10.49
C ARG A 91 0.22 6.25 -10.31
N ARG A 92 1.39 5.60 -10.21
CA ARG A 92 2.70 6.25 -10.20
C ARG A 92 2.96 6.90 -11.56
N GLY A 93 3.25 8.20 -11.55
CA GLY A 93 3.75 8.93 -12.72
C GLY A 93 5.26 8.84 -12.86
N GLU A 94 5.82 9.56 -13.83
CA GLU A 94 7.28 9.71 -13.95
C GLU A 94 7.83 10.44 -12.72
N PRO A 95 8.85 9.88 -12.02
CA PRO A 95 9.48 10.56 -10.92
C PRO A 95 10.22 11.80 -11.42
N LEU A 96 10.11 12.90 -10.69
CA LEU A 96 10.95 14.07 -10.91
C LEU A 96 12.25 13.88 -10.12
N GLU A 97 13.39 14.03 -10.78
CA GLU A 97 14.69 14.06 -10.11
C GLU A 97 14.82 15.40 -9.37
N GLY A 98 15.00 15.34 -8.05
CA GLY A 98 15.27 16.52 -7.22
C GLY A 98 16.72 16.97 -7.34
N GLU A 99 16.94 18.29 -7.29
CA GLU A 99 18.28 18.93 -7.30
C GLU A 99 19.07 18.69 -6.01
#